data_AF-A0A7Y5ZBM9-F1
#
_entry.id   AF-A0A7Y5ZBM9-F1
#
_cell.length_a   1.000
_cell.length_b   1.000
_cell.length_c   1.000
_cell.angle_alpha   90.00
_cell.angle_beta   90.00
_cell.angle_gamma   90.00
#
_symmetry.space_group_name_H-M   'P 1'
#
loop_
_entity.id
_entity.type
_entity.pdbx_description
1 polymer ?
#
loop_
_entity_poly.entity_id
_entity_poly.type
_entity_poly.pdbx_seq_one_letter_code
_entity_poly.pdbx_strand_id
1 'polypeptide(L)'
;MSAHSAEGASALDPSELRFLTPGVTPEEVAAVTAVLAAAAAEQAEAATEARAEHGPDGWARTQRALRSELRPGPGAWRGFSG
;
A
#
# COMPACT_ATOMS: atom_id res chain seq x y z
N MET A 1 -7.51 29.86 -0.98
CA MET A 1 -6.94 28.53 -0.70
C MET A 1 -7.70 27.52 -1.54
N SER A 2 -7.28 27.33 -2.79
CA SER A 2 -7.94 26.40 -3.70
C SER A 2 -7.61 24.97 -3.31
N ALA A 3 -8.66 24.19 -3.03
CA ALA A 3 -8.57 22.76 -2.82
C ALA A 3 -8.15 22.10 -4.14
N HIS A 4 -6.89 21.66 -4.20
CA HIS A 4 -6.50 20.59 -5.12
C HIS A 4 -7.10 19.31 -4.55
N SER A 5 -8.36 19.04 -4.91
CA SER A 5 -9.02 17.80 -4.56
C SER A 5 -8.20 16.64 -5.10
N ALA A 6 -8.08 15.59 -4.29
CA ALA A 6 -7.23 14.41 -4.44
C ALA A 6 -7.44 13.55 -5.71
N GLU A 7 -8.12 14.08 -6.72
CA GLU A 7 -8.41 13.42 -7.99
C GLU A 7 -7.18 13.41 -8.93
N GLY A 8 -6.24 14.34 -8.74
CA GLY A 8 -5.01 14.44 -9.52
C GLY A 8 -3.87 13.50 -9.10
N ALA A 9 -3.99 12.77 -7.99
CA ALA A 9 -2.89 11.91 -7.51
C ALA A 9 -2.83 10.54 -8.22
N SER A 10 -3.86 10.18 -8.99
CA SER A 10 -4.02 8.82 -9.53
C SER A 10 -3.45 8.62 -10.94
N ALA A 11 -3.06 9.69 -11.64
CA ALA A 11 -2.48 9.62 -12.97
C ALA A 11 -1.44 10.72 -13.13
N LEU A 12 -0.25 10.36 -13.61
CA LEU A 12 0.79 11.34 -13.94
C LEU A 12 0.26 12.34 -14.98
N ASP A 13 0.35 13.64 -14.67
CA ASP A 13 0.00 14.71 -15.61
C ASP A 13 1.16 14.91 -16.61
N PRO A 14 0.93 14.73 -17.93
CA PRO A 14 1.98 14.90 -18.93
C PRO A 14 2.56 16.32 -18.99
N SER A 15 1.86 17.34 -18.49
CA SER A 15 2.36 18.72 -18.42
C SER A 15 3.47 18.91 -17.39
N GLU A 16 3.64 17.98 -16.46
CA GLU A 16 4.74 17.96 -15.48
C GLU A 16 6.04 17.38 -16.05
N LEU A 17 5.98 16.72 -17.22
CA LEU A 17 7.13 16.09 -17.86
C LEU A 17 7.87 17.07 -18.77
N ARG A 18 9.20 17.11 -18.66
CA ARG A 18 10.07 17.91 -19.52
C ARG A 18 11.16 17.06 -20.15
N PHE A 19 11.15 17.00 -21.49
CA PHE A 19 12.18 16.33 -22.27
C PHE A 19 13.33 17.29 -22.54
N LEU A 20 14.54 16.95 -22.07
CA LEU A 20 15.74 17.76 -22.27
C LEU A 20 16.53 17.36 -23.51
N THR A 21 16.36 16.11 -23.96
CA THR A 21 17.03 15.57 -25.13
C THR A 21 16.49 16.24 -26.40
N PRO A 22 17.33 16.85 -27.23
CA PRO A 22 16.91 17.39 -28.51
C PRO A 22 16.45 16.27 -29.46
N GLY A 23 15.46 16.56 -30.30
CA GLY A 23 15.05 15.66 -31.38
C GLY A 23 14.20 14.45 -30.96
N VAL A 24 13.69 14.42 -29.72
CA VAL A 24 12.74 13.39 -29.29
C VAL A 24 11.48 13.47 -30.14
N THR A 25 11.07 12.32 -30.71
CA THR A 25 9.89 12.26 -31.57
C THR A 25 8.60 12.23 -30.76
N PRO A 26 7.44 12.61 -31.35
CA PRO A 26 6.14 12.47 -30.68
C PRO A 26 5.86 11.04 -30.21
N GLU A 27 6.28 10.04 -30.98
CA GLU A 27 6.11 8.63 -30.65
C GLU A 27 6.95 8.23 -29.42
N GLU A 28 8.19 8.73 -29.32
CA GLU A 28 9.05 8.50 -28.16
C GLU A 28 8.50 9.18 -26.90
N VAL A 29 8.01 10.42 -27.02
CA VAL A 29 7.31 11.11 -25.93
C VAL A 29 6.13 10.28 -25.45
N ALA A 30 5.29 9.79 -26.38
CA ALA A 30 4.13 8.98 -26.05
C ALA A 30 4.51 7.67 -25.36
N ALA A 31 5.53 6.98 -25.86
CA ALA A 31 6.00 5.73 -25.28
C ALA A 31 6.50 5.92 -23.84
N VAL A 32 7.36 6.92 -23.60
CA VAL A 32 7.89 7.20 -22.26
C VAL A 32 6.77 7.63 -21.31
N THR A 33 5.87 8.50 -21.76
CA THR A 33 4.74 8.95 -20.95
C THR A 33 3.84 7.79 -20.56
N ALA A 34 3.55 6.87 -21.48
CA ALA A 34 2.74 5.68 -21.21
C ALA A 34 3.39 4.75 -20.18
N VAL A 35 4.71 4.53 -20.27
CA VAL A 35 5.45 3.71 -19.30
C VAL A 35 5.42 4.34 -17.91
N LEU A 36 5.66 5.64 -17.82
CA LEU A 36 5.62 6.35 -16.54
C LEU A 36 4.20 6.31 -15.96
N ALA A 37 3.18 6.62 -16.76
CA ALA A 37 1.77 6.58 -16.36
C ALA A 37 1.37 5.21 -15.80
N ALA A 38 1.76 4.12 -16.46
CA ALA A 38 1.53 2.76 -15.99
C ALA A 38 2.23 2.51 -14.64
N ALA A 39 3.50 2.87 -14.51
CA ALA A 39 4.25 2.68 -13.26
C ALA A 39 3.67 3.48 -12.08
N ALA A 40 3.14 4.67 -12.32
CA ALA A 40 2.47 5.45 -11.28
C ALA A 40 1.12 4.85 -10.87
N ALA A 41 0.35 4.33 -11.83
CA ALA A 41 -0.90 3.63 -11.55
C ALA A 41 -0.66 2.40 -10.67
N GLU A 42 0.35 1.57 -11.01
CA GLU A 42 0.74 0.41 -10.21
C GLU A 42 1.14 0.80 -8.78
N GLN A 43 1.88 1.89 -8.60
CA GLN A 43 2.25 2.39 -7.27
C GLN A 43 1.04 2.87 -6.47
N ALA A 44 0.07 3.52 -7.11
CA ALA A 44 -1.16 3.97 -6.47
C ALA A 44 -2.04 2.79 -6.04
N GLU A 45 -2.11 1.74 -6.86
CA GLU A 45 -2.79 0.48 -6.52
C GLU A 45 -2.12 -0.19 -5.33
N ALA A 46 -0.80 -0.38 -5.37
CA ALA A 46 -0.05 -0.98 -4.26
C ALA A 46 -0.21 -0.19 -2.94
N ALA A 47 -0.22 1.14 -3.00
CA ALA A 47 -0.47 1.98 -1.83
C ALA A 47 -1.89 1.81 -1.28
N THR A 48 -2.87 1.61 -2.17
CA THR A 48 -4.26 1.33 -1.80
C THR A 48 -4.40 -0.03 -1.13
N GLU A 49 -3.76 -1.06 -1.68
CA GLU A 49 -3.72 -2.40 -1.10
C GLU A 49 -3.04 -2.40 0.28
N ALA A 50 -1.88 -1.78 0.40
CA ALA A 50 -1.16 -1.66 1.68
C ALA A 50 -2.00 -0.92 2.75
N ARG A 51 -2.82 0.07 2.34
CA ARG A 51 -3.77 0.73 3.25
C ARG A 51 -4.93 -0.19 3.64
N ALA A 52 -5.43 -1.02 2.73
CA ALA A 52 -6.48 -2.01 3.04
C ALA A 52 -5.97 -3.10 3.99
N GLU A 53 -4.69 -3.48 3.89
CA GLU A 53 -4.02 -4.43 4.78
C GLU A 53 -3.75 -3.88 6.20
N HIS A 54 -3.87 -2.57 6.41
CA HIS A 54 -3.63 -1.95 7.72
C HIS A 54 -4.71 -2.24 8.78
N GLY A 55 -5.74 -3.01 8.42
CA GLY A 55 -6.69 -3.58 9.37
C GLY A 55 -6.15 -4.85 10.04
N PRO A 56 -6.65 -5.24 11.23
CA PRO A 56 -6.29 -6.52 11.82
C PRO A 56 -6.63 -7.65 10.85
N ASP A 57 -5.62 -8.43 10.48
CA ASP A 57 -5.75 -9.55 9.56
C ASP A 57 -6.78 -10.59 10.07
N GLY A 58 -7.16 -11.53 9.19
CA GLY A 58 -8.13 -12.58 9.54
C GLY A 58 -7.71 -13.41 10.76
N TRP A 59 -6.40 -13.54 10.98
CA TRP A 59 -5.80 -14.24 12.11
C TRP A 59 -5.98 -13.46 13.42
N ALA A 60 -5.60 -12.18 13.45
CA ALA A 60 -5.77 -11.27 14.57
C ALA A 60 -7.24 -11.07 14.95
N ARG A 61 -8.15 -11.10 13.97
CA ARG A 61 -9.61 -11.12 14.21
C ARG A 61 -10.06 -12.41 14.90
N THR A 62 -9.62 -13.57 14.42
CA THR A 62 -10.01 -14.88 14.98
C THR A 62 -9.40 -15.10 16.37
N GLN A 63 -8.17 -14.65 16.59
CA GLN A 63 -7.47 -14.78 17.87
C GLN A 63 -8.17 -14.02 19.01
N ARG A 64 -8.85 -12.90 18.73
CA ARG A 64 -9.62 -12.15 19.74
C ARG A 64 -10.79 -12.95 20.31
N ALA A 65 -11.48 -13.74 19.49
CA ALA A 65 -12.58 -14.58 19.96
C ALA A 65 -12.10 -15.71 20.90
N LEU A 66 -10.82 -16.09 20.79
CA LEU A 66 -10.23 -17.21 21.53
C LEU A 66 -9.58 -16.80 22.86
N ARG A 67 -9.45 -15.50 23.18
CA ARG A 67 -8.78 -15.07 24.42
C ARG A 67 -9.78 -14.75 25.53
N SER A 68 -9.85 -15.66 26.50
CA SER A 68 -9.91 -15.28 27.91
C SER A 68 -8.51 -15.51 28.50
N GLU A 69 -8.08 -14.68 29.45
CA GLU A 69 -6.83 -14.94 30.17
C GLU A 69 -6.92 -16.30 30.86
N LEU A 70 -6.04 -17.24 30.47
CA LEU A 70 -5.90 -18.51 31.16
C LEU A 70 -5.36 -18.23 32.56
N ARG A 71 -6.26 -18.15 33.56
CA ARG A 71 -5.85 -17.97 34.95
C ARG A 71 -5.31 -19.29 35.51
N PRO A 72 -4.03 -19.32 35.94
CA PRO A 72 -3.52 -20.39 36.79
C PRO A 72 -4.44 -20.64 38.00
N GLY A 73 -4.92 -21.86 38.19
CA GLY A 73 -5.40 -22.29 39.49
C GLY A 73 -4.23 -22.50 40.48
N PRO A 74 -4.44 -22.45 41.80
CA PRO A 74 -3.42 -22.79 42.78
C PRO A 74 -2.81 -24.17 42.48
N GLY A 75 -1.49 -24.24 42.26
CA GLY A 75 -0.76 -25.48 41.92
C GLY A 75 -0.77 -25.89 40.43
N ALA A 76 -1.34 -25.10 39.52
CA ALA A 76 -1.63 -25.52 38.14
C ALA A 76 -0.43 -25.52 37.17
N TRP A 77 0.68 -24.86 37.50
CA TRP A 77 1.85 -24.78 36.63
C TRP A 77 2.97 -25.62 37.24
N ARG A 78 2.81 -26.94 37.18
CA ARG A 78 3.93 -27.84 37.46
C ARG A 78 4.87 -27.77 36.25
N GLY A 79 5.97 -27.05 36.41
CA GLY A 79 7.04 -26.97 35.42
C GLY A 79 7.59 -28.36 35.12
N PHE A 80 7.84 -28.63 33.85
CA PHE A 80 8.49 -29.87 33.43
C PHE A 80 9.97 -29.79 33.79
N SER A 81 10.43 -30.71 34.64
CA SER A 81 11.85 -31.00 34.85
C SER A 81 12.11 -32.40 34.31
N GLY A 82 12.91 -32.52 33.24
CA GLY A 82 13.40 -33.80 32.72
C GLY A 82 13.40 -33.86 31.20
#